data_AF-A0A8C9A2G0-F1
#
_entry.id   AF-A0A8C9A2G0-F1
#
_cell.length_a   1.000
_cell.length_b   1.000
_cell.length_c   1.000
_cell.angle_alpha   90.00
_cell.angle_beta   90.00
_cell.angle_gamma   90.00
#
_symmetry.space_group_name_H-M   'P 1'
#
loop_
_entity.id
_entity.type
_entity.pdbx_description
1 polymer ?
#
loop_
_entity_poly.entity_id
_entity_poly.type
_entity_poly.pdbx_seq_one_letter_code
_entity_poly.pdbx_strand_id
1 'polypeptide(L)'
;MGTALVYHEDMTAPRLLWDDPECEIECPERLTAALDRLRQCGLEQRCLRLSAREASEAELGLVHRVLFTVPGWPPGLRCSWWTPCSWELRAMGSPW
;
A
#
# COMPACT_ATOMS: atom_id res chain seq x y z
N MET A 1 -13.49 -27.52 -0.66
CA MET A 1 -12.30 -26.71 -0.98
C MET A 1 -12.76 -25.55 -1.84
N GLY A 2 -12.41 -24.31 -1.49
CA GLY A 2 -12.79 -23.11 -2.23
C GLY A 2 -11.60 -22.14 -2.32
N THR A 3 -11.63 -21.22 -3.28
CA THR A 3 -10.58 -20.22 -3.48
C THR A 3 -10.94 -18.94 -2.74
N ALA A 4 -10.02 -18.40 -1.93
CA ALA A 4 -10.22 -17.11 -1.29
C ALA A 4 -9.82 -15.96 -2.23
N LEU A 5 -10.55 -14.85 -2.16
CA LEU A 5 -10.22 -13.59 -2.83
C LEU A 5 -10.13 -12.48 -1.78
N VAL A 6 -9.01 -11.78 -1.74
CA VAL A 6 -8.77 -10.63 -0.86
C VAL A 6 -8.61 -9.39 -1.74
N TYR A 7 -9.33 -8.33 -1.41
CA TYR A 7 -9.22 -7.01 -2.05
C TYR A 7 -9.73 -5.94 -1.08
N HIS A 8 -9.15 -4.75 -1.13
CA HIS A 8 -9.66 -3.55 -0.48
C HIS A 8 -9.55 -2.35 -1.42
N GLU A 9 -10.55 -1.47 -1.43
CA GLU A 9 -10.58 -0.28 -2.28
C GLU A 9 -9.38 0.66 -2.02
N ASP A 10 -8.95 0.79 -0.77
CA ASP A 10 -7.77 1.61 -0.41
C ASP A 10 -6.47 1.16 -1.09
N MET A 11 -6.39 -0.09 -1.58
CA MET A 11 -5.24 -0.54 -2.38
C MET A 11 -5.14 0.16 -3.74
N THR A 12 -6.17 0.91 -4.15
CA THR A 12 -6.20 1.73 -5.38
C THR A 12 -6.01 3.22 -5.11
N ALA A 13 -5.80 3.60 -3.85
CA ALA A 13 -5.57 4.99 -3.46
C ALA A 13 -4.17 5.52 -3.81
N PRO A 14 -3.07 4.73 -3.69
CA PRO A 14 -1.72 5.20 -4.03
C PRO A 14 -1.62 5.58 -5.51
N ARG A 15 -1.00 6.73 -5.79
CA ARG A 15 -0.75 7.23 -7.14
C ARG A 15 0.61 7.92 -7.16
N LEU A 16 1.28 7.86 -8.30
CA LEU A 16 2.47 8.65 -8.56
C LEU A 16 2.12 10.14 -8.50
N LEU A 17 2.92 10.93 -7.76
CA LEU A 17 2.67 12.36 -7.52
C LEU A 17 3.64 13.28 -8.29
N TRP A 18 4.54 12.72 -9.09
CA TRP A 18 5.56 13.44 -9.86
C TRP A 18 5.82 12.72 -11.19
N ASP A 19 6.48 13.40 -12.12
CA ASP A 19 6.80 12.82 -13.43
C ASP A 19 7.98 11.85 -13.32
N ASP A 20 7.70 10.54 -13.41
CA ASP A 20 8.70 9.48 -13.42
C ASP A 20 8.27 8.36 -14.40
N PRO A 21 8.84 8.32 -15.62
CA PRO A 21 8.48 7.35 -16.64
C PRO A 21 8.70 5.88 -16.24
N GLU A 22 9.62 5.60 -15.31
CA GLU A 22 9.84 4.23 -14.83
C GLU A 22 8.76 3.81 -13.84
N CYS A 23 8.30 4.74 -12.99
CA CYS A 23 7.25 4.48 -12.01
C CYS A 23 5.82 4.59 -12.58
N GLU A 24 5.61 5.29 -13.70
CA GLU A 24 4.30 5.47 -14.34
C GLU A 24 3.56 4.15 -14.65
N ILE A 25 4.30 3.05 -14.82
CA ILE A 25 3.72 1.72 -15.05
C ILE A 25 3.00 1.15 -13.81
N GLU A 26 3.30 1.64 -12.61
CA GLU A 26 2.69 1.23 -11.35
C GLU A 26 1.52 2.18 -11.03
N CYS A 27 0.34 1.81 -11.51
CA CYS A 27 -0.87 2.61 -11.38
C CYS A 27 -2.04 1.82 -10.76
N PRO A 28 -3.02 2.50 -10.12
CA PRO A 28 -4.21 1.87 -9.56
C PRO A 28 -4.95 0.95 -10.53
N GLU A 29 -4.91 1.28 -11.83
CA GLU A 29 -5.55 0.57 -12.92
C GLU A 29 -5.07 -0.88 -13.02
N ARG A 30 -3.85 -1.19 -12.57
CA ARG A 30 -3.35 -2.57 -12.50
C ARG A 30 -4.25 -3.46 -11.66
N LEU A 31 -4.69 -2.97 -10.51
CA LEU A 31 -5.52 -3.73 -9.59
C LEU A 31 -6.99 -3.72 -10.04
N THR A 32 -7.52 -2.58 -10.47
CA THR A 32 -8.92 -2.49 -10.92
C THR A 32 -9.16 -3.31 -12.19
N ALA A 33 -8.25 -3.26 -13.16
CA ALA A 33 -8.36 -4.06 -14.38
C ALA A 33 -8.33 -5.57 -14.09
N ALA A 34 -7.50 -6.02 -13.15
CA ALA A 34 -7.47 -7.41 -12.73
C ALA A 34 -8.79 -7.83 -12.07
N LEU A 35 -9.32 -7.01 -11.15
CA LEU A 35 -10.59 -7.29 -10.47
C LEU A 35 -11.77 -7.30 -11.46
N ASP A 36 -11.82 -6.34 -12.37
CA ASP A 36 -12.87 -6.27 -13.40
C ASP A 36 -12.81 -7.46 -14.35
N ARG A 37 -11.60 -7.94 -14.68
CA ARG A 37 -11.46 -9.17 -15.46
C ARG A 37 -12.02 -10.39 -14.72
N LEU A 38 -11.76 -10.52 -13.42
CA LEU A 38 -12.33 -11.58 -12.60
C LEU A 38 -13.87 -11.51 -12.58
N ARG A 39 -14.44 -10.31 -12.50
CA ARG A 39 -15.89 -10.07 -12.55
C ARG A 39 -16.50 -10.46 -13.89
N GLN A 40 -15.91 -10.00 -14.99
CA GLN A 40 -16.37 -10.29 -16.35
C GLN A 40 -16.37 -11.79 -16.63
N CYS A 41 -15.39 -12.53 -16.09
CA CYS A 41 -15.31 -13.98 -16.22
C CYS A 41 -16.16 -14.76 -15.21
N GLY A 42 -16.92 -14.09 -14.34
CA GLY A 42 -17.74 -14.75 -13.32
C GLY A 42 -16.92 -15.47 -12.23
N LEU A 43 -15.64 -15.12 -12.06
CA LEU A 43 -14.72 -15.78 -11.15
C LEU A 43 -14.83 -15.24 -9.73
N GLU A 44 -15.10 -13.94 -9.56
CA GLU A 44 -15.27 -13.33 -8.24
C GLU A 44 -16.40 -14.02 -7.45
N GLN A 45 -17.52 -14.32 -8.09
CA GLN A 45 -18.70 -14.94 -7.47
C GLN A 45 -18.45 -16.39 -7.02
N ARG A 46 -17.38 -17.02 -7.51
CA ARG A 46 -16.98 -18.38 -7.16
C ARG A 46 -15.98 -18.43 -6.01
N CYS A 47 -15.45 -17.27 -5.60
CA CYS A 47 -14.46 -17.15 -4.55
C CYS A 47 -15.11 -16.78 -3.20
N LEU A 48 -14.48 -17.24 -2.12
CA LEU A 48 -14.78 -16.76 -0.77
C LEU A 48 -14.09 -15.40 -0.59
N ARG A 49 -14.87 -14.33 -0.46
CA ARG A 49 -14.33 -13.00 -0.21
C ARG A 49 -13.88 -12.85 1.24
N LEU A 50 -12.61 -12.48 1.42
CA LEU A 50 -12.02 -12.21 2.73
C LEU A 50 -11.66 -10.73 2.85
N SER A 51 -11.82 -10.19 4.05
CA SER A 51 -11.45 -8.81 4.34
C SER A 51 -9.94 -8.66 4.43
N ALA A 52 -9.41 -7.61 3.81
CA ALA A 52 -8.04 -7.19 4.05
C ALA A 52 -7.91 -6.60 5.46
N ARG A 53 -6.67 -6.59 5.97
CA ARG A 53 -6.28 -5.85 7.17
C ARG A 53 -4.88 -5.29 6.99
N GLU A 54 -4.56 -4.29 7.77
CA GLU A 54 -3.18 -3.80 7.85
C GLU A 54 -2.26 -4.85 8.50
N ALA A 55 -1.02 -4.87 8.05
CA ALA A 55 0.04 -5.62 8.70
C ALA A 55 0.49 -4.88 9.97
N SER A 56 0.64 -5.60 11.07
CA SER A 56 1.18 -4.99 12.29
C SER A 56 2.67 -4.68 12.14
N GLU A 57 3.16 -3.74 12.93
CA GLU A 57 4.60 -3.42 13.03
C GLU A 57 5.46 -4.65 13.32
N ALA A 58 4.95 -5.56 14.16
CA ALA A 58 5.64 -6.80 14.49
C ALA A 58 5.72 -7.76 13.28
N GLU A 59 4.66 -7.85 12.48
CA GLU A 59 4.63 -8.65 11.24
C GLU A 59 5.57 -8.09 10.18
N LEU A 60 5.58 -6.77 9.98
CA LEU A 60 6.53 -6.11 9.08
C LEU A 60 7.99 -6.30 9.56
N GLY A 61 8.20 -6.26 10.88
CA GLY A 61 9.50 -6.48 11.52
C GLY A 61 10.08 -7.89 11.36
N LEU A 62 9.30 -8.87 10.88
CA LEU A 62 9.81 -10.21 10.57
C LEU A 62 10.74 -10.21 9.35
N VAL A 63 10.56 -9.26 8.43
CA VAL A 63 11.33 -9.16 7.17
C VAL A 63 12.13 -7.87 7.09
N HIS A 64 11.60 -6.77 7.63
CA HIS A 64 12.21 -5.45 7.54
C HIS A 64 12.85 -5.03 8.87
N ARG A 65 14.01 -4.37 8.82
CA ARG A 65 14.66 -3.79 10.00
C ARG A 65 14.15 -2.38 10.24
N VAL A 66 13.58 -2.12 11.42
CA VAL A 66 13.11 -0.78 11.79
C VAL A 66 14.31 0.17 11.88
N LEU A 67 14.33 1.21 11.03
CA LEU A 67 15.30 2.28 11.13
C LEU A 67 14.82 3.29 12.19
N PHE A 68 15.25 3.09 13.44
CA PHE A 68 14.98 4.02 14.55
C PHE A 68 15.76 5.33 14.47
N THR A 69 16.72 5.43 13.53
CA THR A 69 17.63 6.56 13.41
C THR A 69 17.47 7.21 12.04
N VAL A 70 16.31 7.82 11.79
CA VAL A 70 16.20 8.81 10.72
C VAL A 70 16.78 10.12 11.27
N PRO A 71 17.90 10.64 10.74
CA PRO A 71 18.44 11.91 11.19
C PRO A 71 17.38 13.01 11.03
N GLY A 72 17.03 13.70 12.13
CA GLY A 72 15.98 14.73 12.14
C GLY A 72 14.60 14.28 12.62
N TRP A 73 14.42 13.02 13.06
CA TRP A 73 13.15 12.58 13.62
C TRP A 73 12.82 13.25 14.97
N PRO A 74 11.58 13.73 15.21
CA PRO A 74 11.25 14.40 16.44
C PRO A 74 11.34 13.46 17.66
N PRO A 75 11.96 13.88 18.77
CA PRO A 75 11.96 13.10 20.01
C PRO A 75 10.52 12.87 20.49
N GLY A 76 10.18 11.63 20.86
CA GLY A 76 8.87 11.28 21.42
C GLY A 76 7.81 10.82 20.42
N LEU A 77 8.08 10.91 19.12
CA LEU A 77 7.25 10.24 18.10
C LEU A 77 7.86 8.88 17.76
N ARG A 78 7.05 7.82 17.72
CA ARG A 78 7.52 6.51 17.21
C ARG A 78 7.74 6.64 15.71
N CYS A 79 8.93 6.31 15.22
CA CYS A 79 9.09 5.86 13.83
C CYS A 79 8.32 4.55 13.72
N SER A 80 7.09 4.59 13.23
CA SER A 80 6.36 3.40 12.80
C SER A 80 6.62 3.20 11.31
N TRP A 81 6.55 1.99 10.78
CA TRP A 81 6.62 1.73 9.34
C TRP A 81 5.57 2.50 8.53
N TRP A 82 4.48 2.91 9.19
CA TRP A 82 3.41 3.73 8.61
C TRP A 82 3.74 5.23 8.53
N THR A 83 4.73 5.70 9.31
CA THR A 83 5.01 7.14 9.39
C THR A 83 5.87 7.71 8.25
N PRO A 84 6.83 7.00 7.63
CA PRO A 84 7.59 7.54 6.49
C PRO A 84 6.67 7.99 5.36
N CYS A 85 5.71 7.14 4.96
CA CYS A 85 4.78 7.46 3.88
C CYS A 85 3.82 8.60 4.24
N SER A 86 3.44 8.78 5.51
CA SER A 86 2.51 9.85 5.93
C SER A 86 3.20 11.19 6.20
N TRP A 87 4.45 11.16 6.67
CA TRP A 87 5.25 12.35 6.99
C TRP A 87 5.84 13.00 5.74
N GLU A 88 6.37 12.23 4.79
CA GLU A 88 6.90 12.78 3.53
C GLU A 88 5.80 13.50 2.73
N LEU A 89 4.55 13.02 2.77
CA LEU A 89 3.41 13.66 2.10
C LEU A 89 2.93 14.97 2.75
N ARG A 90 3.26 15.24 4.02
CA ARG A 90 2.89 16.52 4.69
C ARG A 90 4.06 17.48 4.85
N ALA A 91 5.29 16.97 4.89
CA ALA A 91 6.50 17.79 5.05
C ALA A 91 6.97 18.42 3.72
N MET A 92 6.59 17.85 2.56
CA MET A 92 6.98 18.38 1.24
C MET A 92 6.07 19.50 0.72
N GLY A 93 5.75 20.46 1.58
CA GLY A 93 5.55 21.84 1.15
C GLY A 93 6.87 22.51 0.73
N SER A 94 7.78 21.76 0.11
CA SER A 94 9.10 22.20 -0.32
C SER A 94 9.57 21.31 -1.47
N PRO A 95 10.22 21.88 -2.49
CA PRO A 95 10.23 21.33 -3.82
C PRO A 95 11.44 20.42 -4.03
N TRP A 96 11.36 19.15 -3.64
CA TRP A 96 12.17 18.06 -4.19
C TRP A 96 11.39 16.77 -4.08
#